data_AF-A0A0U5F3V8-F1
#
_entry.id   AF-A0A0U5F3V8-F1
#
_cell.length_a   1.000
_cell.length_b   1.000
_cell.length_c   1.000
_cell.angle_alpha   90.00
_cell.angle_beta   90.00
_cell.angle_gamma   90.00
#
_symmetry.space_group_name_H-M   'P 1'
#
loop_
_entity.id
_entity.type
_entity.pdbx_description
1 polymer ?
#
loop_
_entity_poly.entity_id
_entity_poly.type
_entity_poly.pdbx_seq_one_letter_code
_entity_poly.pdbx_strand_id
1 'polypeptide(L)'
;MNGRADLPVLAEKLQLELDDLFPLGESLELLALAELEDGDILLTNEGVHFVLSDLEERKAIMGHALRHHVPLVKMICALLDERPTHSVKAERFRDELEASMSPDYARQTLQTIIGWARFAELFDYDEESDRFFLPDDSRE
;
A
#
# COMPACT_ATOMS: atom_id res chain seq x y z
N MET A 1 -23.40 -1.36 10.78
CA MET A 1 -22.72 -2.30 9.87
C MET A 1 -21.69 -3.02 10.72
N ASN A 2 -21.74 -4.35 10.82
CA ASN A 2 -20.89 -5.09 11.76
C ASN A 2 -19.51 -5.44 11.18
N GLY A 3 -18.98 -4.61 10.27
CA GLY A 3 -17.71 -4.86 9.57
C GLY A 3 -17.71 -6.01 8.56
N ARG A 4 -18.80 -6.77 8.41
CA ARG A 4 -18.91 -7.90 7.47
C ARG A 4 -19.74 -7.55 6.23
N ALA A 5 -19.30 -8.02 5.06
CA ALA A 5 -20.05 -7.98 3.82
C ALA A 5 -19.82 -9.25 2.98
N ASP A 6 -20.87 -9.72 2.33
CA ASP A 6 -20.81 -10.75 1.27
C ASP A 6 -20.27 -10.09 -0.02
N LEU A 7 -19.20 -10.64 -0.60
CA LEU A 7 -18.51 -10.05 -1.74
C LEU A 7 -19.39 -10.00 -3.02
N PRO A 8 -20.07 -11.10 -3.44
CA PRO A 8 -21.06 -11.03 -4.52
C PRO A 8 -22.10 -9.92 -4.34
N VAL A 9 -22.67 -9.78 -3.14
CA VAL A 9 -23.66 -8.73 -2.86
C VAL A 9 -23.03 -7.34 -2.88
N LEU A 10 -21.78 -7.20 -2.41
CA LEU A 10 -21.04 -5.94 -2.44
C LEU A 10 -20.70 -5.54 -3.88
N ALA A 11 -20.29 -6.48 -4.73
CA ALA A 11 -20.00 -6.28 -6.14
C ALA A 11 -21.24 -5.76 -6.89
N GLU A 12 -22.41 -6.39 -6.69
CA GLU A 12 -23.69 -5.95 -7.27
C GLU A 12 -24.02 -4.50 -6.87
N LYS A 13 -23.85 -4.16 -5.58
CA LYS A 13 -24.13 -2.80 -5.07
C LYS A 13 -23.17 -1.75 -5.63
N LEU A 14 -21.91 -2.11 -5.82
CA LEU A 14 -20.88 -1.22 -6.36
C LEU A 14 -20.88 -1.17 -7.88
N GLN A 15 -21.69 -2.01 -8.55
CA GLN A 15 -21.68 -2.19 -10.01
C GLN A 15 -20.28 -2.58 -10.53
N LEU A 16 -19.59 -3.44 -9.77
CA LEU A 16 -18.29 -4.02 -10.11
C LEU A 16 -18.46 -5.50 -10.41
N GLU A 17 -17.56 -6.05 -11.23
CA GLU A 17 -17.42 -7.49 -11.34
C GLU A 17 -16.77 -8.05 -10.06
N LEU A 18 -17.09 -9.30 -9.72
CA LEU A 18 -16.50 -9.94 -8.53
C LEU A 18 -14.97 -10.02 -8.65
N ASP A 19 -14.46 -10.27 -9.85
CA ASP A 19 -13.02 -10.33 -10.15
C ASP A 19 -12.32 -8.98 -10.01
N ASP A 20 -13.05 -7.86 -10.06
CA ASP A 20 -12.50 -6.53 -9.77
C ASP A 20 -12.43 -6.24 -8.27
N LEU A 21 -13.35 -6.82 -7.49
CA LEU A 21 -13.44 -6.63 -6.05
C LEU A 21 -12.49 -7.55 -5.27
N PHE A 22 -12.25 -8.75 -5.77
CA PHE A 22 -11.42 -9.74 -5.09
C PHE A 22 -9.97 -9.24 -4.84
N PRO A 23 -9.26 -8.63 -5.81
CA PRO A 23 -7.93 -8.06 -5.57
C PRO A 23 -7.92 -6.92 -4.54
N LEU A 24 -9.03 -6.18 -4.41
CA LEU A 24 -9.18 -5.15 -3.37
C LEU A 24 -9.29 -5.80 -1.99
N GLY A 25 -10.05 -6.90 -1.89
CA GLY A 25 -10.12 -7.72 -0.68
C GLY A 25 -8.76 -8.29 -0.27
N GLU A 26 -8.02 -8.89 -1.22
CA GLU A 26 -6.68 -9.43 -0.98
C GLU A 26 -5.70 -8.33 -0.54
N SER A 27 -5.85 -7.11 -1.07
CA SER A 27 -5.03 -5.96 -0.64
C SER A 27 -5.35 -5.54 0.80
N LEU A 28 -6.62 -5.55 1.20
CA LEU A 28 -7.02 -5.25 2.58
C LEU A 28 -6.56 -6.35 3.55
N GLU A 29 -6.58 -7.60 3.12
CA GLU A 29 -6.06 -8.74 3.89
C GLU A 29 -4.54 -8.66 4.06
N LEU A 30 -3.80 -8.37 2.98
CA LEU A 30 -2.36 -8.11 3.04
C LEU A 30 -2.03 -7.03 4.09
N LEU A 31 -2.83 -5.97 4.17
CA LEU A 31 -2.63 -4.86 5.10
C LEU A 31 -3.22 -5.10 6.49
N ALA A 32 -3.76 -6.31 6.76
CA ALA A 32 -4.43 -6.68 8.01
C ALA A 32 -5.62 -5.75 8.39
N LEU A 33 -6.24 -5.11 7.40
CA LEU A 33 -7.43 -4.27 7.57
C LEU A 33 -8.73 -5.07 7.38
N ALA A 34 -8.65 -6.21 6.68
CA ALA A 34 -9.75 -7.14 6.55
C ALA A 34 -9.27 -8.59 6.56
N GLU A 35 -10.21 -9.52 6.69
CA GLU A 35 -10.03 -10.96 6.51
C GLU A 35 -11.02 -11.42 5.43
N LEU A 36 -10.57 -12.32 4.55
CA LEU A 36 -11.41 -12.98 3.56
C LEU A 36 -11.78 -14.40 4.03
N GLU A 37 -13.07 -14.67 4.22
CA GLU A 37 -13.58 -15.98 4.62
C GLU A 37 -14.75 -16.41 3.74
N ASP A 38 -14.61 -17.53 3.02
CA ASP A 38 -15.70 -18.18 2.26
C ASP A 38 -16.51 -17.24 1.33
N GLY A 39 -15.87 -16.20 0.77
CA GLY A 39 -16.53 -15.22 -0.10
C GLY A 39 -17.11 -14.00 0.63
N ASP A 40 -16.91 -13.90 1.94
CA ASP A 40 -17.17 -12.72 2.73
C ASP A 40 -15.88 -11.95 3.01
N ILE A 41 -16.03 -10.64 3.20
CA ILE A 41 -15.00 -9.76 3.74
C ILE A 41 -15.40 -9.25 5.12
N LEU A 42 -14.50 -9.37 6.08
CA LEU A 42 -14.68 -8.93 7.45
C LEU A 42 -13.60 -7.92 7.82
N LEU A 43 -13.99 -6.71 8.22
CA LEU A 43 -13.03 -5.74 8.76
C LEU A 43 -12.44 -6.26 10.07
N THR A 44 -11.12 -6.15 10.20
CA THR A 44 -10.44 -6.34 11.48
C THR A 44 -10.75 -5.16 12.42
N ASN A 45 -10.34 -5.24 13.68
CA ASN A 45 -10.43 -4.09 14.58
C ASN A 45 -9.68 -2.86 14.02
N GLU A 46 -8.53 -3.07 13.36
CA GLU A 46 -7.76 -2.00 12.73
C GLU A 46 -8.47 -1.46 11.48
N GLY A 47 -9.11 -2.32 10.69
CA GLY A 47 -9.94 -1.90 9.56
C GLY A 47 -11.16 -1.07 9.98
N VAL A 48 -11.82 -1.46 11.06
CA VAL A 48 -12.92 -0.66 11.66
C VAL A 48 -12.39 0.68 12.14
N HIS A 49 -11.24 0.69 12.82
CA HIS A 49 -10.58 1.91 13.27
C HIS A 49 -10.28 2.83 12.08
N PHE A 50 -9.62 2.33 11.03
CA PHE A 50 -9.33 3.05 9.79
C PHE A 50 -10.58 3.73 9.18
N VAL A 51 -11.69 3.01 9.07
CA VAL A 51 -12.93 3.56 8.48
C VAL A 51 -13.53 4.68 9.33
N LEU A 52 -13.42 4.60 10.66
CA LEU A 52 -13.98 5.60 11.58
C LEU A 52 -13.06 6.80 11.83
N SER A 53 -11.77 6.66 11.53
CA SER A 53 -10.74 7.66 11.72
C SER A 53 -10.81 8.82 10.72
N ASP A 54 -10.26 9.97 11.12
CA ASP A 54 -10.03 11.09 10.22
C ASP A 54 -8.86 10.81 9.25
N LEU A 55 -8.56 11.79 8.39
CA LEU A 55 -7.55 11.60 7.36
C LEU A 55 -6.16 11.34 7.94
N GLU A 56 -5.73 12.09 8.95
CA GLU A 56 -4.37 11.97 9.50
C GLU A 56 -4.17 10.62 10.18
N GLU A 57 -5.16 10.17 10.95
CA GLU A 57 -5.11 8.87 11.59
C GLU A 57 -5.17 7.74 10.55
N ARG A 58 -5.94 7.88 9.45
CA ARG A 58 -5.91 6.93 8.34
C ARG A 58 -4.54 6.82 7.68
N LYS A 59 -3.85 7.94 7.47
CA LYS A 59 -2.47 7.92 6.93
C LYS A 59 -1.54 7.18 7.88
N ALA A 60 -1.65 7.43 9.18
CA ALA A 60 -0.83 6.77 10.20
C ALA A 60 -1.06 5.25 10.22
N ILE A 61 -2.32 4.81 10.23
CA ILE A 61 -2.69 3.38 10.17
C ILE A 61 -2.14 2.73 8.89
N MET A 62 -2.39 3.36 7.73
CA MET A 62 -1.90 2.85 6.45
C MET A 62 -0.37 2.78 6.42
N GLY A 63 0.31 3.81 6.93
CA GLY A 63 1.77 3.84 7.01
C GLY A 63 2.34 2.73 7.89
N HIS A 64 1.70 2.45 9.02
CA HIS A 64 2.05 1.33 9.88
C HIS A 64 1.87 -0.01 9.16
N ALA A 65 0.69 -0.23 8.56
CA ALA A 65 0.37 -1.45 7.84
C ALA A 65 1.36 -1.70 6.69
N LEU A 66 1.63 -0.68 5.87
CA LEU A 66 2.58 -0.78 4.76
C LEU A 66 4.00 -1.13 5.23
N ARG A 67 4.52 -0.47 6.28
CA ARG A 67 5.86 -0.76 6.83
C ARG A 67 5.97 -2.16 7.42
N HIS A 68 4.87 -2.71 7.95
CA HIS A 68 4.87 -4.02 8.59
C HIS A 68 4.64 -5.17 7.61
N HIS A 69 3.70 -5.00 6.68
CA HIS A 69 3.19 -6.07 5.84
C HIS A 69 3.69 -6.03 4.39
N VAL A 70 4.28 -4.92 3.93
CA VAL A 70 4.78 -4.79 2.55
C VAL A 70 6.32 -4.74 2.53
N PRO A 71 7.00 -5.86 2.20
CA PRO A 71 8.47 -5.92 2.24
C PRO A 71 9.16 -4.86 1.39
N LEU A 72 8.60 -4.53 0.22
CA LEU A 72 9.16 -3.52 -0.68
C LEU A 72 9.14 -2.12 -0.03
N VAL A 73 8.04 -1.75 0.64
CA VAL A 73 7.96 -0.47 1.38
C VAL A 73 9.00 -0.42 2.49
N LYS A 74 9.07 -1.49 3.30
CA LYS A 74 10.03 -1.59 4.40
C LYS A 74 11.47 -1.40 3.91
N MET A 75 11.81 -2.01 2.78
CA MET A 75 13.13 -1.93 2.17
C MET A 75 13.44 -0.52 1.62
N ILE A 76 12.47 0.13 0.96
CA ILE A 76 12.64 1.52 0.50
C ILE A 76 12.88 2.45 1.69
N CYS A 77 12.04 2.39 2.73
CA CYS A 77 12.21 3.22 3.93
C CYS A 77 13.60 3.00 4.57
N ALA A 78 14.01 1.75 4.78
CA ALA A 78 15.32 1.47 5.38
C ALA A 78 16.49 2.05 4.57
N LEU A 79 16.46 1.92 3.24
CA LEU A 79 17.52 2.47 2.38
C LEU A 79 17.51 4.00 2.32
N LEU A 80 16.35 4.63 2.49
CA LEU A 80 16.23 6.08 2.60
C LEU A 80 16.78 6.57 3.95
N ASP A 81 16.47 5.89 5.05
CA ASP A 81 16.95 6.24 6.40
C ASP A 81 18.48 6.07 6.52
N GLU A 82 19.05 5.04 5.89
CA GLU A 82 20.50 4.76 5.93
C GLU A 82 21.35 5.75 5.12
N ARG A 83 20.76 6.41 4.11
CA ARG A 83 21.51 7.26 3.18
C ARG A 83 21.54 8.71 3.66
N PRO A 84 22.71 9.36 3.71
CA PRO A 84 22.81 10.78 4.08
C PRO A 84 22.00 11.73 3.19
N THR A 85 21.74 11.34 1.94
CA THR A 85 20.94 12.12 0.99
C THR A 85 19.45 11.82 1.05
N HIS A 86 19.02 10.89 1.92
CA HIS A 86 17.66 10.35 1.98
C HIS A 86 17.06 10.09 0.61
N SER A 87 17.85 9.50 -0.30
CA SER A 87 17.45 9.31 -1.69
C SER A 87 18.14 8.12 -2.34
N VAL A 88 17.39 7.35 -3.13
CA VAL A 88 17.85 6.13 -3.79
C VAL A 88 17.21 6.00 -5.19
N LYS A 89 17.97 5.45 -6.16
CA LYS A 89 17.45 5.19 -7.51
C LYS A 89 16.37 4.11 -7.47
N ALA A 90 15.28 4.32 -8.20
CA ALA A 90 14.20 3.34 -8.29
C ALA A 90 14.60 2.09 -9.10
N GLU A 91 15.53 2.23 -10.05
CA GLU A 91 16.13 1.13 -10.83
C GLU A 91 16.52 -0.08 -9.96
N ARG A 92 17.16 0.15 -8.81
CA ARG A 92 17.53 -0.92 -7.88
C ARG A 92 16.35 -1.81 -7.48
N PHE A 93 15.20 -1.20 -7.16
CA PHE A 93 14.02 -1.92 -6.70
C PHE A 93 13.33 -2.64 -7.85
N ARG A 94 13.39 -2.08 -9.06
CA ARG A 94 12.90 -2.76 -10.27
C ARG A 94 13.74 -3.99 -10.56
N ASP A 95 15.07 -3.88 -10.53
CA ASP A 95 15.96 -5.03 -10.72
C ASP A 95 15.68 -6.16 -9.71
N GLU A 96 15.47 -5.80 -8.44
CA GLU A 96 15.13 -6.77 -7.39
C GLU A 96 13.76 -7.43 -7.60
N LEU A 97 12.75 -6.68 -8.08
CA LEU A 97 11.44 -7.24 -8.43
C LEU A 97 11.54 -8.17 -9.65
N GLU A 98 12.22 -7.71 -10.71
CA GLU A 98 12.41 -8.42 -11.98
C GLU A 98 13.16 -9.75 -11.83
N ALA A 99 13.85 -9.97 -10.72
CA ALA A 99 14.40 -11.28 -10.37
C ALA A 99 13.33 -12.37 -10.17
N SER A 100 12.07 -11.98 -9.94
CA SER A 100 10.95 -12.89 -9.64
C SER A 100 9.73 -12.70 -10.54
N MET A 101 9.65 -11.61 -11.31
CA MET A 101 8.49 -11.26 -12.14
C MET A 101 8.89 -10.57 -13.44
N SER A 102 7.92 -10.39 -14.35
CA SER A 102 8.18 -9.67 -15.60
C SER A 102 8.43 -8.17 -15.37
N PRO A 103 9.16 -7.49 -16.27
CA PRO A 103 9.38 -6.03 -16.18
C PRO A 103 8.09 -5.21 -16.12
N ASP A 104 7.05 -5.63 -16.84
CA ASP A 104 5.76 -4.95 -16.80
C ASP A 104 5.07 -5.11 -15.45
N TYR A 105 5.14 -6.30 -14.85
CA TYR A 105 4.57 -6.54 -13.52
C TYR A 105 5.37 -5.79 -12.44
N ALA A 106 6.71 -5.80 -12.51
CA ALA A 106 7.57 -5.04 -11.61
C ALA A 106 7.27 -3.53 -11.66
N ARG A 107 7.08 -2.98 -12.86
CA ARG A 107 6.67 -1.58 -13.05
C ARG A 107 5.33 -1.30 -12.39
N GLN A 108 4.34 -2.16 -12.61
CA GLN A 108 3.00 -2.00 -12.03
C GLN A 108 3.04 -2.09 -10.49
N THR A 109 3.76 -3.08 -9.93
CA THR A 109 3.96 -3.21 -8.48
C THR A 109 4.59 -1.95 -7.89
N LEU A 110 5.64 -1.42 -8.53
CA LEU A 110 6.30 -0.22 -8.03
C LEU A 110 5.37 1.00 -8.07
N GLN A 111 4.58 1.16 -9.13
CA GLN A 111 3.58 2.23 -9.25
C GLN A 111 2.50 2.13 -8.16
N THR A 112 2.01 0.92 -7.87
CA THR A 112 1.06 0.70 -6.77
C THR A 112 1.65 1.13 -5.43
N ILE A 113 2.90 0.73 -5.14
CA ILE A 113 3.57 1.12 -3.90
C ILE A 113 3.83 2.62 -3.81
N ILE A 114 4.18 3.28 -4.92
CA ILE A 114 4.32 4.75 -4.96
C ILE A 114 3.00 5.42 -4.56
N GLY A 115 1.87 4.95 -5.09
CA GLY A 115 0.55 5.49 -4.74
C GLY A 115 0.21 5.32 -3.26
N TRP A 116 0.43 4.13 -2.71
CA TRP A 116 0.18 3.84 -1.30
C TRP A 116 1.11 4.60 -0.36
N ALA A 117 2.40 4.67 -0.68
CA ALA A 117 3.39 5.39 0.11
C ALA A 117 3.14 6.89 0.13
N ARG A 118 2.70 7.48 -1.00
CA ARG A 118 2.29 8.90 -1.07
C ARG A 118 1.07 9.17 -0.20
N PHE A 119 0.05 8.30 -0.25
CA PHE A 119 -1.12 8.46 0.62
C PHE A 119 -0.71 8.44 2.10
N ALA A 120 0.16 7.51 2.48
CA ALA A 120 0.63 7.35 3.85
C ALA A 120 1.82 8.26 4.23
N GLU A 121 2.23 9.17 3.35
CA GLU A 121 3.33 10.12 3.55
C GLU A 121 4.65 9.45 3.99
N LEU A 122 4.94 8.25 3.47
CA LEU A 122 6.12 7.47 3.85
C LEU A 122 7.39 7.91 3.14
N PHE A 123 7.27 8.25 1.86
CA PHE A 123 8.32 8.76 0.99
C PHE A 123 7.69 9.23 -0.33
N ASP A 124 8.43 10.05 -1.07
CA ASP A 124 8.05 10.50 -2.41
C ASP A 124 8.88 9.83 -3.50
N TYR A 125 8.39 9.98 -4.72
CA TYR A 125 9.03 9.50 -5.94
C TYR A 125 9.07 10.62 -6.99
N ASP A 126 10.26 10.89 -7.50
CA ASP A 126 10.51 11.82 -8.61
C ASP A 126 10.61 11.04 -9.92
N GLU A 127 9.66 11.29 -10.82
CA GLU A 127 9.60 10.67 -12.15
C GLU A 127 10.72 11.13 -13.08
N GLU A 128 11.20 12.38 -12.96
CA GLU A 128 12.23 12.93 -13.84
C GLU A 128 13.59 12.35 -13.49
N SER A 129 13.93 12.31 -12.20
CA SER A 129 15.21 11.77 -11.75
C SER A 129 15.19 10.26 -11.51
N ASP A 130 14.01 9.63 -11.50
CA ASP A 130 13.77 8.21 -11.23
C ASP A 130 14.28 7.79 -9.83
N ARG A 131 13.85 8.53 -8.81
CA ARG A 131 14.35 8.38 -7.44
C ARG A 131 13.25 8.39 -6.40
N PHE A 132 13.41 7.54 -5.40
CA PHE A 132 12.73 7.71 -4.13
C PHE A 132 13.50 8.70 -3.26
N PHE A 133 12.77 9.49 -2.48
CA PHE A 133 13.35 10.41 -1.51
C PHE A 133 12.42 10.62 -0.32
N LEU A 134 12.99 10.97 0.84
CA LEU A 134 12.19 11.57 1.90
C LEU A 134 12.07 13.06 1.58
N PRO A 135 10.86 13.65 1.63
CA PRO A 135 10.75 15.10 1.60
C PRO A 135 11.63 15.66 2.72
N ASP A 136 12.37 16.73 2.45
CA ASP A 136 13.05 17.47 3.51
C ASP A 136 11.96 17.81 4.53
N ASP A 137 12.03 17.21 5.72
CA ASP A 137 11.19 17.64 6.83
C ASP A 137 11.36 19.16 6.88
N SER A 138 10.25 19.85 6.63
CA SER A 138 10.12 21.23 7.04
C SER A 138 10.36 21.17 8.54
N ARG A 139 11.61 21.39 8.95
CA ARG A 139 12.02 21.46 10.34
C ARG A 139 11.18 22.58 10.97
N GLU A 140 10.06 22.20 11.55
CA GLU A 140 9.38 22.98 12.59
C GLU A 140 9.98 22.63 13.94
#